data_AF-A0A5N6YDZ2-F1
#
_entry.id   AF-A0A5N6YDZ2-F1
#
_cell.length_a   1.000
_cell.length_b   1.000
_cell.length_c   1.000
_cell.angle_alpha   90.00
_cell.angle_beta   90.00
_cell.angle_gamma   90.00
#
_symmetry.space_group_name_H-M   'P 1'
#
loop_
_entity.id
_entity.type
_entity.pdbx_description
1 polymer ?
#
loop_
_entity_poly.entity_id
_entity_poly.type
_entity_poly.pdbx_seq_one_letter_code
_entity_poly.pdbx_strand_id
1 'polypeptide(L)'
;MPEEEDVCSDFGFNYFESFADKSKLLGLYKGLWINNVPVEDIHKGQVEGSPVANIKEVFTRYLTNTGVDISHEATERTVTTFFDEARSYLDKEDRDKHFNELKPEAKRDCFYMLSLTLHMAHPNPIETHWFNFGFCTCYDEYEERPLGSLFGKLLSGDNLFDDVPTPIPRMKNIQTATFTESWKAYESGTMIQLMDSRGFKNDRLQFPYLEEFFTSPLCGPHLSVWSLKQFLAINNPAEFPPESYD
;
A
#
# COMPACT_ATOMS: atom_id res chain seq x y z
N MET A 1 -12.16 -9.01 -17.35
CA MET A 1 -11.26 -8.44 -18.37
C MET A 1 -11.94 -8.65 -19.71
N PRO A 2 -11.80 -7.76 -20.71
CA PRO A 2 -12.33 -8.06 -22.05
C PRO A 2 -11.76 -9.38 -22.55
N GLU A 3 -12.59 -10.18 -23.22
CA GLU A 3 -12.20 -11.50 -23.76
C GLU A 3 -11.89 -11.41 -25.25
N GLU A 4 -12.33 -10.33 -25.90
CA GLU A 4 -12.16 -10.08 -27.31
C GLU A 4 -10.79 -9.43 -27.59
N GLU A 5 -10.02 -10.04 -28.50
CA GLU A 5 -8.63 -9.66 -28.83
C GLU A 5 -8.55 -8.28 -29.51
N ASP A 6 -9.51 -7.97 -30.36
CA ASP A 6 -9.67 -6.67 -31.00
C ASP A 6 -9.93 -5.57 -29.95
N VAL A 7 -10.81 -5.83 -28.98
CA VAL A 7 -11.05 -4.91 -27.85
C VAL A 7 -9.79 -4.74 -27.00
N CYS A 8 -9.04 -5.81 -26.75
CA CYS A 8 -7.80 -5.73 -25.98
C CYS A 8 -6.72 -4.92 -26.69
N SER A 9 -6.63 -5.03 -28.02
CA SER A 9 -5.69 -4.25 -28.84
C SER A 9 -6.12 -2.79 -28.93
N ASP A 10 -7.38 -2.52 -29.26
CA ASP A 10 -7.89 -1.16 -29.53
C ASP A 10 -7.90 -0.27 -28.29
N PHE A 11 -8.12 -0.86 -27.11
CA PHE A 11 -8.14 -0.12 -25.84
C PHE A 11 -6.83 -0.23 -25.06
N GLY A 12 -5.81 -0.84 -25.66
CA GLY A 12 -4.45 -0.86 -25.15
C GLY A 12 -4.21 -1.82 -23.97
N PHE A 13 -5.12 -2.76 -23.71
CA PHE A 13 -4.91 -3.82 -22.72
C PHE A 13 -3.76 -4.75 -23.10
N ASN A 14 -3.50 -4.92 -24.41
CA ASN A 14 -2.38 -5.72 -24.91
C ASN A 14 -1.00 -5.09 -24.69
N TYR A 15 -0.93 -3.79 -24.38
CA TYR A 15 0.34 -3.16 -23.99
C TYR A 15 0.80 -3.54 -22.57
N PHE A 16 -0.07 -4.20 -21.80
CA PHE A 16 0.23 -4.66 -20.46
C PHE A 16 0.27 -6.18 -20.44
N GLU A 17 1.35 -6.77 -19.93
CA GLU A 17 1.45 -8.24 -19.81
C GLU A 17 0.80 -8.74 -18.52
N SER A 18 0.76 -7.90 -17.46
CA SER A 18 0.25 -8.28 -16.14
C SER A 18 -1.27 -8.11 -16.04
N PHE A 19 -1.93 -9.04 -15.35
CA PHE A 19 -3.37 -8.93 -15.06
C PHE A 19 -3.69 -7.74 -14.15
N ALA A 20 -2.78 -7.39 -13.24
CA ALA A 20 -2.93 -6.27 -12.32
C ALA A 20 -2.98 -4.93 -13.08
N ASP A 21 -2.09 -4.72 -14.05
CA ASP A 21 -2.05 -3.46 -14.81
C ASP A 21 -3.20 -3.38 -15.81
N LYS A 22 -3.60 -4.50 -16.42
CA LYS A 22 -4.86 -4.60 -17.19
C LYS A 22 -6.07 -4.24 -16.32
N SER A 23 -6.09 -4.65 -15.06
CA SER A 23 -7.16 -4.32 -14.11
C SER A 23 -7.19 -2.84 -13.69
N LYS A 24 -6.02 -2.22 -13.53
CA LYS A 24 -5.92 -0.76 -13.29
C LYS A 24 -6.44 0.04 -14.49
N LEU A 25 -6.04 -0.35 -15.71
CA LEU A 25 -6.55 0.27 -16.93
C LEU A 25 -8.07 0.10 -17.08
N LEU A 26 -8.60 -1.08 -16.75
CA LEU A 26 -10.05 -1.32 -16.72
C LEU A 26 -10.75 -0.40 -15.71
N GLY A 27 -10.13 -0.14 -14.56
CA GLY A 27 -10.60 0.81 -13.56
C GLY A 27 -10.72 2.24 -14.11
N LEU A 28 -9.75 2.68 -14.91
CA LEU A 28 -9.79 4.00 -15.56
C LEU A 28 -10.95 4.12 -16.56
N TYR A 29 -11.15 3.12 -17.42
CA TYR A 29 -12.27 3.13 -18.37
C TYR A 29 -13.64 3.04 -17.67
N LYS A 30 -13.76 2.25 -16.59
CA LYS A 30 -14.96 2.25 -15.74
C LYS A 30 -15.23 3.63 -15.13
N GLY A 31 -14.17 4.32 -14.72
CA GLY A 31 -14.26 5.70 -14.24
C GLY A 31 -14.81 6.67 -15.28
N LEU A 32 -14.42 6.54 -16.56
CA LEU A 32 -15.00 7.34 -17.65
C LEU A 32 -16.50 7.09 -17.83
N TRP A 33 -16.91 5.81 -17.77
CA TRP A 33 -18.31 5.42 -17.88
C TRP A 33 -19.16 5.97 -16.71
N ILE A 34 -18.67 5.85 -15.48
CA ILE A 34 -19.33 6.40 -14.27
C ILE A 34 -19.49 7.92 -14.37
N ASN A 35 -18.59 8.59 -15.09
CA ASN A 35 -18.60 10.03 -15.32
C ASN A 35 -19.44 10.47 -16.53
N ASN A 36 -20.28 9.59 -17.09
CA ASN A 36 -21.13 9.87 -18.26
C ASN A 36 -20.36 10.40 -19.47
N VAL A 37 -19.10 9.98 -19.66
CA VAL A 37 -18.39 10.28 -20.91
C VAL A 37 -19.05 9.48 -22.04
N PRO A 38 -19.52 10.12 -23.12
CA PRO A 38 -20.10 9.42 -24.25
C PRO A 38 -19.11 8.42 -24.85
N VAL A 39 -19.60 7.25 -25.23
CA VAL A 39 -18.78 6.17 -25.83
C VAL A 39 -18.14 6.65 -27.13
N GLU A 40 -18.82 7.55 -27.84
CA GLU A 40 -18.38 8.20 -29.06
C GLU A 40 -17.13 9.05 -28.83
N ASP A 41 -17.01 9.71 -27.67
CA ASP A 41 -15.86 10.54 -27.31
C ASP A 41 -14.65 9.68 -26.89
N ILE A 42 -14.92 8.54 -26.23
CA ILE A 42 -13.90 7.54 -25.91
C ILE A 42 -13.34 6.94 -27.21
N HIS A 43 -14.20 6.55 -28.14
CA HIS A 43 -13.82 6.02 -29.45
C HIS A 43 -13.07 7.06 -30.30
N LYS A 44 -13.53 8.31 -30.31
CA LYS A 44 -12.87 9.41 -31.02
C LYS A 44 -11.46 9.67 -30.49
N GLY A 45 -11.28 9.69 -29.16
CA GLY A 45 -9.96 9.84 -28.54
C GLY A 45 -8.98 8.71 -28.90
N GLN A 46 -9.48 7.48 -29.08
CA GLN A 46 -8.68 6.37 -29.57
C GLN A 46 -8.24 6.56 -31.03
N VAL A 47 -9.16 6.93 -31.91
CA VAL A 47 -8.86 7.16 -33.34
C VAL A 47 -7.88 8.31 -33.56
N GLU A 48 -7.92 9.32 -32.68
CA GLU A 48 -7.05 10.51 -32.74
C GLU A 48 -5.70 10.32 -32.03
N GLY A 49 -5.44 9.15 -31.41
CA GLY A 49 -4.18 8.86 -30.71
C GLY A 49 -3.94 9.68 -29.44
N SER A 50 -5.01 10.22 -28.85
CA SER A 50 -5.01 11.07 -27.65
C SER A 50 -5.71 10.48 -26.40
N PRO A 51 -5.90 9.14 -26.25
CA PRO A 51 -6.76 8.60 -25.20
C PRO A 51 -6.23 8.91 -23.79
N VAL A 52 -4.90 8.97 -23.60
CA VAL A 52 -4.27 9.34 -22.33
C VAL A 52 -4.54 10.80 -21.95
N ALA A 53 -4.52 11.72 -22.91
CA ALA A 53 -4.80 13.13 -22.67
C ALA A 53 -6.28 13.34 -22.28
N ASN A 54 -7.19 12.67 -22.97
CA ASN A 54 -8.62 12.73 -22.69
C ASN A 54 -8.97 12.08 -21.34
N ILE A 55 -8.37 10.94 -20.99
CA ILE A 55 -8.53 10.32 -19.67
C ILE A 55 -8.05 11.28 -18.57
N LYS A 56 -6.87 11.90 -18.74
CA LYS A 56 -6.34 12.88 -17.78
C LYS A 56 -7.25 14.09 -17.63
N GLU A 57 -7.77 14.63 -18.73
CA GLU A 57 -8.66 15.79 -18.73
C GLU A 57 -9.98 15.48 -18.02
N VAL A 58 -10.62 14.34 -18.32
CA VAL A 58 -11.88 13.93 -17.68
C VAL A 58 -11.69 13.74 -16.18
N PHE A 59 -10.63 13.04 -15.75
CA PHE A 59 -10.38 12.84 -14.32
C PHE A 59 -10.02 14.13 -13.61
N THR A 60 -9.25 15.03 -14.24
CA THR A 60 -8.95 16.36 -13.69
C THR A 60 -10.24 17.17 -13.50
N ARG A 61 -11.13 17.13 -14.49
CA ARG A 61 -12.43 17.83 -14.44
C ARG A 61 -13.37 17.22 -13.40
N TYR A 62 -13.40 15.89 -13.27
CA TYR A 62 -14.15 15.20 -12.23
C TYR A 62 -13.70 15.62 -10.83
N LEU A 63 -12.40 15.58 -10.57
CA LEU A 63 -11.81 16.00 -9.29
C LEU A 63 -12.13 17.48 -8.99
N THR A 64 -12.02 18.35 -10.00
CA THR A 64 -12.38 19.77 -9.85
C THR A 64 -13.88 19.97 -9.54
N ASN A 65 -14.77 19.21 -10.21
CA ASN A 65 -16.22 19.31 -10.02
C ASN A 65 -16.71 18.70 -8.71
N THR A 66 -16.00 17.73 -8.15
CA THR A 66 -16.29 17.18 -6.81
C THR A 66 -15.71 18.04 -5.68
N GLY A 67 -15.08 19.18 -6.01
CA GLY A 67 -14.46 20.08 -5.04
C GLY A 67 -13.14 19.55 -4.48
N VAL A 68 -12.58 18.51 -5.09
CA VAL A 68 -11.23 18.02 -4.79
C VAL A 68 -10.25 18.97 -5.46
N ASP A 69 -9.84 19.99 -4.71
CA ASP A 69 -8.73 20.85 -5.08
C ASP A 69 -7.44 19.99 -5.14
N ILE A 70 -6.71 20.11 -6.25
CA ILE A 70 -5.45 19.41 -6.50
C ILE A 70 -4.25 20.35 -6.30
N SER A 71 -4.48 21.50 -5.64
CA SER A 71 -3.42 22.38 -5.17
C SER A 71 -2.49 21.65 -4.19
N HIS A 72 -1.26 22.15 -4.06
CA HIS A 72 -0.32 21.67 -3.05
C HIS A 72 -0.94 21.73 -1.65
N GLU A 73 -1.69 22.80 -1.35
CA GLU A 73 -2.36 22.98 -0.07
C GLU A 73 -3.46 21.94 0.17
N ALA A 74 -4.22 21.58 -0.86
CA ALA A 74 -5.24 20.55 -0.76
C ALA A 74 -4.65 19.14 -0.69
N THR A 75 -3.55 18.88 -1.40
CA THR A 75 -2.77 17.64 -1.28
C THR A 75 -2.20 17.50 0.13
N GLU A 76 -1.66 18.57 0.70
CA GLU A 76 -1.14 18.63 2.06
C GLU A 76 -2.24 18.44 3.11
N ARG A 77 -3.44 18.98 2.87
CA ARG A 77 -4.63 18.69 3.69
C ARG A 77 -5.07 17.23 3.59
N THR A 78 -5.11 16.64 2.39
CA THR A 78 -5.45 15.21 2.21
C THR A 78 -4.45 14.30 2.91
N VAL A 79 -3.16 14.60 2.79
CA VAL A 79 -2.09 13.89 3.50
C VAL A 79 -2.26 14.05 5.01
N THR A 80 -2.59 15.24 5.50
CA THR A 80 -2.87 15.45 6.92
C THR A 80 -4.05 14.60 7.40
N THR A 81 -5.17 14.63 6.68
CA THR A 81 -6.37 13.82 7.02
C THR A 81 -6.10 12.32 6.97
N PHE A 82 -5.20 11.86 6.09
CA PHE A 82 -4.83 10.44 6.00
C PHE A 82 -4.17 9.94 7.29
N PHE A 83 -3.33 10.77 7.93
CA PHE A 83 -2.61 10.42 9.16
C PHE A 83 -3.41 10.69 10.45
N ASP A 84 -4.49 11.46 10.38
CA ASP A 84 -5.19 11.95 11.58
C ASP A 84 -5.77 10.82 12.44
N GLU A 85 -6.28 9.75 11.83
CA GLU A 85 -6.78 8.57 12.55
C GLU A 85 -5.66 7.87 13.36
N ALA A 86 -4.47 7.78 12.76
CA ALA A 86 -3.31 7.15 13.37
C ALA A 86 -2.70 8.01 14.48
N ARG A 87 -2.90 9.34 14.50
CA ARG A 87 -2.29 10.24 15.52
C ARG A 87 -2.65 9.83 16.95
N SER A 88 -3.81 9.24 17.16
CA SER A 88 -4.26 8.77 18.48
C SER A 88 -3.35 7.69 19.10
N TYR A 89 -2.60 6.96 18.27
CA TYR A 89 -1.66 5.90 18.65
C TYR A 89 -0.27 6.40 19.03
N LEU A 90 0.06 7.65 18.70
CA LEU A 90 1.31 8.28 19.08
C LEU A 90 1.30 8.70 20.55
N ASP A 91 2.49 8.74 21.15
CA ASP A 91 2.73 9.40 22.43
C ASP A 91 2.32 10.88 22.32
N LYS A 92 1.82 11.46 23.41
CA LYS A 92 1.26 12.83 23.41
C LYS A 92 2.20 13.87 22.81
N GLU A 93 3.50 13.70 23.01
CA GLU A 93 4.57 14.59 22.53
C GLU A 93 4.76 14.55 21.00
N ASP A 94 4.28 13.49 20.34
CA ASP A 94 4.43 13.26 18.91
C ASP A 94 3.14 13.52 18.11
N ARG A 95 1.99 13.68 18.78
CA ARG A 95 0.68 13.80 18.12
C ARG A 95 0.52 15.02 17.25
N ASP A 96 1.19 16.12 17.59
CA ASP A 96 1.08 17.39 16.86
C ASP A 96 2.16 17.54 15.78
N LYS A 97 3.12 16.61 15.72
CA LYS A 97 4.21 16.64 14.74
C LYS A 97 3.68 16.31 13.35
N HIS A 98 4.32 16.85 12.33
CA HIS A 98 4.11 16.37 10.96
C HIS A 98 4.74 14.98 10.81
N PHE A 99 4.17 14.10 9.98
CA PHE A 99 4.63 12.70 9.91
C PHE A 99 6.13 12.57 9.59
N ASN A 100 6.65 13.44 8.71
CA ASN A 100 8.08 13.49 8.35
C ASN A 100 9.01 13.89 9.51
N GLU A 101 8.47 14.50 10.58
CA GLU A 101 9.23 14.93 11.76
C GLU A 101 9.31 13.83 12.83
N LEU A 102 8.58 12.73 12.66
CA LEU A 102 8.62 11.61 13.58
C LEU A 102 10.01 10.97 13.57
N LYS A 103 10.58 10.85 14.76
CA LYS A 103 11.85 10.16 15.01
C LYS A 103 11.69 9.16 16.16
N PRO A 104 12.41 8.02 16.12
CA PRO A 104 13.33 7.56 15.07
C PRO A 104 12.62 7.18 13.75
N GLU A 105 13.38 6.89 12.69
CA GLU A 105 12.81 6.54 11.37
C GLU A 105 11.90 5.32 11.44
N ALA A 106 12.25 4.33 12.26
CA ALA A 106 11.40 3.19 12.59
C ALA A 106 10.00 3.60 13.07
N LYS A 107 9.89 4.65 13.91
CA LYS A 107 8.61 5.18 14.37
C LYS A 107 7.81 5.78 13.22
N ARG A 108 8.45 6.59 12.37
CA ARG A 108 7.82 7.19 11.18
C ARG A 108 7.29 6.10 10.25
N ASP A 109 8.12 5.10 9.95
CA ASP A 109 7.78 4.05 8.98
C ASP A 109 6.65 3.15 9.51
N CYS A 110 6.67 2.81 10.81
CA CYS A 110 5.57 2.13 11.46
C CYS A 110 4.29 2.98 11.53
N PHE A 111 4.40 4.30 11.73
CA PHE A 111 3.26 5.21 11.71
C PHE A 111 2.61 5.30 10.32
N TYR A 112 3.45 5.33 9.26
CA TYR A 112 2.98 5.27 7.89
C TYR A 112 2.23 3.96 7.60
N MET A 113 2.82 2.82 7.98
CA MET A 113 2.17 1.52 7.84
C MET A 113 0.87 1.41 8.63
N LEU A 114 0.83 1.92 9.86
CA LEU A 114 -0.39 1.96 10.66
C LEU A 114 -1.50 2.72 9.92
N SER A 115 -1.17 3.89 9.37
CA SER A 115 -2.11 4.73 8.65
C SER A 115 -2.66 4.02 7.42
N LEU A 116 -1.80 3.38 6.62
CA LEU A 116 -2.24 2.53 5.50
C LEU A 116 -3.22 1.45 5.96
N THR A 117 -2.92 0.74 7.05
CA THR A 117 -3.77 -0.36 7.52
C THR A 117 -5.13 0.11 8.05
N LEU A 118 -5.22 1.29 8.67
CA LEU A 118 -6.48 1.90 9.09
C LEU A 118 -7.37 2.21 7.88
N HIS A 119 -6.77 2.61 6.76
CA HIS A 119 -7.45 2.83 5.47
C HIS A 119 -7.59 1.55 4.62
N MET A 120 -7.40 0.36 5.22
CA MET A 120 -7.46 -0.94 4.52
C MET A 120 -6.52 -1.03 3.31
N ALA A 121 -5.41 -0.31 3.35
CA ALA A 121 -4.39 -0.26 2.31
C ALA A 121 -3.08 -0.94 2.76
N HIS A 122 -2.20 -1.18 1.80
CA HIS A 122 -0.83 -1.63 1.99
C HIS A 122 0.08 -0.87 1.02
N PRO A 123 1.40 -0.79 1.28
CA PRO A 123 2.30 -0.03 0.44
C PRO A 123 2.37 -0.63 -0.97
N ASN A 124 2.75 0.20 -1.95
CA ASN A 124 2.96 -0.24 -3.32
C ASN A 124 4.45 -0.57 -3.58
N PRO A 125 4.80 -1.36 -4.61
CA PRO A 125 6.19 -1.78 -4.85
C PRO A 125 7.22 -0.65 -5.08
N ILE A 126 6.78 0.55 -5.47
CA ILE A 126 7.64 1.73 -5.62
C ILE A 126 8.00 2.33 -4.24
N GLU A 127 7.14 2.15 -3.24
CA GLU A 127 7.39 2.62 -1.88
C GLU A 127 8.40 1.73 -1.16
N THR A 128 9.38 2.35 -0.51
CA THR A 128 10.38 1.65 0.32
C THR A 128 9.74 0.79 1.41
N HIS A 129 8.58 1.21 1.93
CA HIS A 129 7.82 0.48 2.95
C HIS A 129 7.35 -0.90 2.47
N TRP A 130 7.05 -1.08 1.18
CA TRP A 130 6.68 -2.39 0.63
C TRP A 130 7.82 -3.39 0.80
N PHE A 131 9.04 -2.95 0.49
CA PHE A 131 10.22 -3.76 0.70
C PHE A 131 10.50 -3.95 2.19
N ASN A 132 10.62 -2.86 2.96
CA ASN A 132 11.08 -2.90 4.34
C ASN A 132 10.17 -3.68 5.30
N PHE A 133 8.87 -3.75 5.01
CA PHE A 133 7.91 -4.56 5.78
C PHE A 133 7.73 -5.98 5.23
N GLY A 134 8.52 -6.38 4.22
CA GLY A 134 8.58 -7.74 3.72
C GLY A 134 7.43 -8.13 2.78
N PHE A 135 6.69 -7.17 2.21
CA PHE A 135 5.68 -7.48 1.18
C PHE A 135 6.30 -8.11 -0.06
N CYS A 136 7.59 -7.86 -0.31
CA CYS A 136 8.38 -8.58 -1.29
C CYS A 136 8.44 -10.10 -1.05
N THR A 137 8.03 -10.61 0.11
CA THR A 137 7.96 -12.06 0.35
C THR A 137 6.65 -12.69 -0.14
N CYS A 138 5.58 -11.89 -0.31
CA CYS A 138 4.24 -12.34 -0.72
C CYS A 138 4.16 -12.67 -2.20
N TYR A 139 3.60 -13.81 -2.60
CA TYR A 139 3.51 -14.25 -3.99
C TYR A 139 2.81 -13.23 -4.90
N ASP A 140 1.69 -12.66 -4.44
CA ASP A 140 0.87 -11.70 -5.15
C ASP A 140 0.11 -10.76 -4.19
N GLU A 141 -0.67 -9.83 -4.77
CA GLU A 141 -1.52 -8.88 -4.01
C GLU A 141 -2.52 -9.57 -3.07
N TYR A 142 -2.95 -10.80 -3.39
CA TYR A 142 -3.87 -11.54 -2.52
C TYR A 142 -3.18 -11.97 -1.22
N GLU A 143 -1.89 -12.31 -1.28
CA GLU A 143 -1.06 -12.60 -0.10
C GLU A 143 -0.56 -11.32 0.62
N GLU A 144 -0.43 -10.19 -0.09
CA GLU A 144 -0.09 -8.90 0.54
C GLU A 144 -1.17 -8.42 1.51
N ARG A 145 -2.46 -8.63 1.20
CA ARG A 145 -3.60 -8.24 2.05
C ARG A 145 -3.55 -8.84 3.47
N PRO A 146 -3.42 -10.17 3.66
CA PRO A 146 -3.30 -10.74 5.00
C PRO A 146 -2.00 -10.31 5.71
N LEU A 147 -0.91 -10.01 4.98
CA LEU A 147 0.30 -9.45 5.59
C LEU A 147 0.05 -8.03 6.12
N GLY A 148 -0.63 -7.18 5.34
CA GLY A 148 -1.10 -5.87 5.79
C GLY A 148 -2.02 -5.98 7.01
N SER A 149 -2.93 -6.96 7.04
CA SER A 149 -3.77 -7.22 8.21
C SER A 149 -2.97 -7.62 9.45
N LEU A 150 -1.93 -8.46 9.29
CA LEU A 150 -1.02 -8.83 10.39
C LEU A 150 -0.33 -7.58 10.97
N PHE A 151 0.23 -6.72 10.12
CA PHE A 151 0.83 -5.46 10.58
C PHE A 151 -0.18 -4.52 11.21
N GLY A 152 -1.40 -4.42 10.67
CA GLY A 152 -2.47 -3.59 11.24
C GLY A 152 -2.80 -4.02 12.67
N LYS A 153 -3.01 -5.33 12.89
CA LYS A 153 -3.24 -5.92 14.22
C LYS A 153 -2.07 -5.66 15.17
N LEU A 154 -0.84 -5.72 14.67
CA LEU A 154 0.36 -5.53 15.48
C LEU A 154 0.59 -4.06 15.86
N LEU A 155 0.34 -3.13 14.94
CA LEU A 155 0.61 -1.70 15.13
C LEU A 155 -0.52 -1.00 15.89
N SER A 156 -1.77 -1.41 15.66
CA SER A 156 -2.93 -0.82 16.32
C SER A 156 -3.29 -1.51 17.63
N GLY A 157 -2.83 -2.74 17.82
CA GLY A 157 -3.24 -3.60 18.92
C GLY A 157 -4.76 -3.80 19.01
N ASP A 158 -5.30 -3.83 20.23
CA ASP A 158 -6.73 -4.10 20.50
C ASP A 158 -7.68 -2.98 20.03
N ASN A 159 -7.14 -1.80 19.70
CA ASN A 159 -7.95 -0.62 19.37
C ASN A 159 -8.60 -0.69 17.97
N LEU A 160 -8.23 -1.64 17.12
CA LEU A 160 -8.67 -1.69 15.71
C LEU A 160 -10.18 -1.94 15.52
N PHE A 161 -10.88 -2.41 16.56
CA PHE A 161 -12.29 -2.78 16.42
C PHE A 161 -13.18 -2.41 17.61
N ASP A 162 -12.71 -1.66 18.61
CA ASP A 162 -13.49 -1.42 19.85
C ASP A 162 -14.89 -0.82 19.61
N ASP A 163 -15.07 -0.10 18.49
CA ASP A 163 -16.34 0.54 18.13
C ASP A 163 -17.31 -0.34 17.33
N VAL A 164 -16.94 -1.57 16.95
CA VAL A 164 -17.83 -2.49 16.20
C VAL A 164 -18.50 -3.49 17.16
N PRO A 165 -19.82 -3.41 17.40
CA PRO A 165 -20.54 -4.36 18.25
C PRO A 165 -20.57 -5.73 17.58
N THR A 166 -19.64 -6.62 17.93
CA THR A 166 -19.65 -8.00 17.45
C THR A 166 -20.49 -8.89 18.37
N PRO A 167 -21.41 -9.73 17.85
CA PRO A 167 -22.24 -10.65 18.67
C PRO A 167 -21.43 -11.74 19.39
N ILE A 168 -20.17 -11.94 19.00
CA ILE A 168 -19.28 -12.95 19.55
C ILE A 168 -18.36 -12.25 20.56
N PRO A 169 -18.24 -12.75 21.81
CA PRO A 169 -17.26 -12.22 22.74
C PRO A 169 -15.88 -12.30 22.09
N ARG A 170 -15.25 -11.15 21.84
CA ARG A 170 -13.85 -11.14 21.42
C ARG A 170 -13.05 -11.92 22.44
N MET A 171 -12.20 -12.82 21.97
CA MET A 171 -11.22 -13.50 22.82
C MET A 171 -10.37 -12.42 23.50
N LYS A 172 -10.72 -12.04 24.72
CA LYS A 172 -10.05 -11.08 25.61
C LYS A 172 -8.61 -11.48 26.01
N ASN A 173 -8.01 -12.42 25.29
CA ASN A 173 -6.76 -13.09 25.67
C ASN A 173 -5.62 -12.89 24.68
N ILE A 174 -5.80 -12.08 23.63
CA ILE A 174 -4.64 -11.65 22.82
C ILE A 174 -4.11 -10.39 23.47
N GLN A 175 -3.02 -10.50 24.23
CA GLN A 175 -2.31 -9.33 24.73
C GLN A 175 -1.64 -8.67 23.52
N THR A 176 -2.30 -7.71 22.91
CA THR A 176 -1.78 -7.06 21.72
C THR A 176 -0.56 -6.20 22.04
N ALA A 177 0.28 -5.92 21.03
CA ALA A 177 1.37 -4.98 21.18
C ALA A 177 0.82 -3.55 21.13
N THR A 178 1.40 -2.66 21.92
CA THR A 178 1.21 -1.21 21.74
C THR A 178 1.98 -0.75 20.50
N PHE A 179 1.55 0.36 19.90
CA PHE A 179 2.30 1.01 18.82
C PHE A 179 3.78 1.21 19.19
N THR A 180 4.05 1.60 20.45
CA THR A 180 5.41 1.81 20.97
C THR A 180 6.24 0.54 21.07
N GLU A 181 5.65 -0.58 21.45
CA GLU A 181 6.34 -1.87 21.42
C GLU A 181 6.65 -2.30 19.99
N SER A 182 5.71 -2.06 19.07
CA SER A 182 5.83 -2.45 17.67
C SER A 182 6.93 -1.70 16.92
N TRP A 183 6.98 -0.36 17.01
CA TRP A 183 8.04 0.37 16.32
C TRP A 183 9.42 0.15 16.95
N LYS A 184 9.52 -0.12 18.26
CA LYS A 184 10.79 -0.50 18.91
C LYS A 184 11.25 -1.89 18.49
N ALA A 185 10.32 -2.84 18.32
CA ALA A 185 10.65 -4.16 17.80
C ALA A 185 11.12 -4.08 16.34
N TYR A 186 10.51 -3.19 15.55
CA TYR A 186 10.96 -2.90 14.18
C TYR A 186 12.38 -2.32 14.17
N GLU A 187 12.64 -1.28 14.97
CA GLU A 187 13.95 -0.65 15.08
C GLU A 187 15.07 -1.62 15.50
N SER A 188 14.75 -2.54 16.42
CA SER A 188 15.73 -3.50 16.97
C SER A 188 15.86 -4.79 16.16
N GLY A 189 15.11 -4.96 15.05
CA GLY A 189 15.10 -6.20 14.27
C GLY A 189 14.49 -7.40 15.01
N THR A 190 13.63 -7.15 16.01
CA THR A 190 12.99 -8.19 16.85
C THR A 190 11.53 -8.43 16.50
N MET A 191 11.10 -8.01 15.30
CA MET A 191 9.71 -8.08 14.85
C MET A 191 9.12 -9.50 14.92
N ILE A 192 9.88 -10.52 14.50
CA ILE A 192 9.47 -11.93 14.56
C ILE A 192 9.18 -12.37 15.99
N GLN A 193 10.02 -11.95 16.93
CA GLN A 193 9.89 -12.29 18.35
C GLN A 193 8.66 -11.59 18.95
N LEU A 194 8.40 -10.35 18.54
CA LEU A 194 7.19 -9.64 18.94
C LEU A 194 5.94 -10.36 18.43
N MET A 195 5.87 -10.70 17.14
CA MET A 195 4.74 -11.44 16.55
C MET A 195 4.45 -12.75 17.31
N ASP A 196 5.50 -13.53 17.59
CA ASP A 196 5.36 -14.80 18.31
C ASP A 196 4.90 -14.60 19.76
N SER A 197 5.46 -13.61 20.48
CA SER A 197 5.11 -13.32 21.88
C SER A 197 3.69 -12.78 22.06
N ARG A 198 3.11 -12.18 21.01
CA ARG A 198 1.77 -11.59 21.02
C ARG A 198 0.70 -12.50 20.43
N GLY A 199 1.04 -13.77 20.18
CA GLY A 199 0.09 -14.79 19.71
C GLY A 199 -0.13 -14.82 18.20
N PHE A 200 0.62 -14.04 17.42
CA PHE A 200 0.51 -13.99 15.96
C PHE A 200 1.41 -15.01 15.25
N LYS A 201 2.02 -15.95 15.98
CA LYS A 201 2.89 -16.98 15.37
C LYS A 201 2.22 -17.73 14.23
N ASN A 202 0.97 -18.17 14.43
CA ASN A 202 0.24 -18.93 13.41
C ASN A 202 -0.09 -18.08 12.17
N ASP A 203 -0.38 -16.79 12.37
CA ASP A 203 -0.63 -15.84 11.27
C ASP A 203 0.68 -15.59 10.51
N ARG A 204 1.78 -15.33 11.22
CA ARG A 204 3.12 -15.13 10.65
C ARG A 204 3.62 -16.33 9.85
N LEU A 205 3.36 -17.56 10.32
CA LEU A 205 3.78 -18.80 9.64
C LEU A 205 3.07 -19.03 8.30
N GLN A 206 2.04 -18.26 7.97
CA GLN A 206 1.44 -18.27 6.63
C GLN A 206 2.36 -17.64 5.57
N PHE A 207 3.39 -16.90 5.99
CA PHE A 207 4.38 -16.23 5.13
C PHE A 207 5.75 -16.91 5.28
N PRO A 208 6.10 -17.90 4.44
CA PRO A 208 7.26 -18.77 4.68
C PRO A 208 8.60 -18.03 4.72
N TYR A 209 8.73 -16.94 3.95
CA TYR A 209 9.99 -16.20 3.79
C TYR A 209 10.07 -14.95 4.68
N LEU A 210 9.02 -14.64 5.45
CA LEU A 210 8.97 -13.43 6.26
C LEU A 210 9.99 -13.45 7.41
N GLU A 211 10.21 -14.62 8.02
CA GLU A 211 11.23 -14.80 9.07
C GLU A 211 12.65 -14.66 8.51
N GLU A 212 12.92 -15.30 7.37
CA GLU A 212 14.21 -15.17 6.68
C GLU A 212 14.49 -13.72 6.28
N PHE A 213 13.46 -13.00 5.83
CA PHE A 213 13.56 -11.59 5.47
C PHE A 213 13.97 -10.71 6.65
N PHE A 214 13.29 -10.83 7.80
CA PHE A 214 13.57 -10.00 8.98
C PHE A 214 14.82 -10.42 9.77
N THR A 215 15.28 -11.67 9.61
CA THR A 215 16.52 -12.15 10.26
C THR A 215 17.78 -11.86 9.43
N SER A 216 17.60 -11.53 8.15
CA SER A 216 18.69 -11.05 7.30
C SER A 216 19.14 -9.64 7.72
N PRO A 217 20.44 -9.31 7.68
CA PRO A 217 20.91 -7.99 8.09
C PRO A 217 20.30 -6.88 7.22
N LEU A 218 19.67 -5.88 7.84
CA LEU A 218 19.10 -4.69 7.19
C LEU A 218 20.12 -3.88 6.35
N CYS A 219 21.42 -4.09 6.58
CA CYS A 219 22.54 -3.46 5.86
C CYS A 219 23.41 -4.46 5.07
N GLY A 220 22.95 -5.69 4.88
CA GLY A 220 23.56 -6.65 3.94
C GLY A 220 22.79 -6.64 2.62
N PRO A 221 23.29 -7.28 1.55
CA PRO A 221 22.45 -7.56 0.39
C PRO A 221 21.30 -8.43 0.90
N HIS A 222 20.11 -7.86 1.08
CA HIS A 222 18.89 -8.66 1.11
C HIS A 222 19.00 -9.61 -0.09
N LEU A 223 18.60 -10.88 0.10
CA LEU A 223 18.74 -11.90 -0.94
C LEU A 223 18.31 -11.29 -2.27
N SER A 224 19.20 -11.31 -3.26
CA SER A 224 19.05 -10.57 -4.53
C SER A 224 17.71 -10.84 -5.24
N VAL A 225 17.06 -11.95 -4.89
CA VAL A 225 15.71 -12.33 -5.31
C VAL A 225 14.62 -11.32 -4.86
N TRP A 226 14.71 -10.72 -3.68
CA TRP A 226 13.69 -9.77 -3.20
C TRP A 226 13.81 -8.41 -3.89
N SER A 227 15.04 -7.93 -4.10
CA SER A 227 15.28 -6.72 -4.89
C SER A 227 14.88 -6.93 -6.35
N LEU A 228 15.20 -8.10 -6.93
CA LEU A 228 14.72 -8.48 -8.26
C LEU A 228 13.20 -8.47 -8.33
N LYS A 229 12.52 -9.00 -7.31
CA LYS A 229 11.07 -9.01 -7.29
C LYS A 229 10.49 -7.61 -7.20
N GLN A 230 11.07 -6.71 -6.39
CA GLN A 230 10.65 -5.31 -6.37
C GLN A 230 10.80 -4.68 -7.75
N PHE A 231 11.94 -4.88 -8.40
CA PHE A 231 12.19 -4.39 -9.77
C PHE A 231 11.15 -4.91 -10.77
N LEU A 232 10.83 -6.21 -10.73
CA LEU A 232 9.80 -6.82 -11.57
C LEU A 232 8.39 -6.30 -11.24
N ALA A 233 8.09 -6.05 -9.96
CA ALA A 233 6.80 -5.54 -9.50
C ALA A 233 6.58 -4.05 -9.85
N ILE A 234 7.65 -3.26 -9.86
CA ILE A 234 7.63 -1.86 -10.34
C ILE A 234 7.39 -1.83 -11.85
N ASN A 235 7.98 -2.77 -12.60
CA ASN A 235 7.81 -2.93 -14.05
C ASN A 235 8.04 -1.63 -14.84
N ASN A 236 8.99 -0.80 -14.37
CA ASN A 236 9.38 0.47 -15.00
C ASN A 236 10.90 0.67 -14.88
N PRO A 237 11.69 -0.08 -15.66
CA PRO A 237 13.15 -0.10 -15.54
C PRO A 237 13.82 1.22 -15.96
N ALA A 238 13.11 2.08 -16.68
CA ALA A 238 13.63 3.37 -17.12
C ALA A 238 13.66 4.40 -15.99
N GLU A 239 12.67 4.35 -15.09
CA GLU A 239 12.56 5.27 -13.96
C GLU A 239 13.18 4.69 -12.68
N PHE A 240 13.17 3.36 -12.54
CA PHE A 240 13.69 2.64 -11.38
C PHE A 240 14.70 1.55 -11.81
N PRO A 241 15.93 1.92 -12.21
CA PRO A 241 16.95 0.96 -12.59
C PRO A 241 17.41 0.12 -11.37
N PRO A 242 17.89 -1.12 -11.57
CA PRO A 242 18.47 -1.90 -10.47
C PRO A 242 19.67 -1.16 -9.89
N GLU A 243 19.80 -1.14 -8.56
CA GLU A 243 21.00 -0.61 -7.92
C GLU A 243 22.23 -1.42 -8.38
N SER A 244 23.23 -0.74 -8.95
CA SER A 244 24.50 -1.35 -9.29
C SER A 244 25.28 -1.60 -8.00
N TYR A 245 25.41 -2.87 -7.63
CA TYR A 245 26.36 -3.28 -6.59
C TYR A 245 27.77 -3.19 -7.18
N ASP A 246 28.52 -2.15 -6.79
CA ASP A 246 29.98 -2.05 -6.96
C ASP A 246 30.73 -2.86 -5.88
#